data_AF-Q8KSF4-F1
#
_entry.id   AF-Q8KSF4-F1
#
_cell.length_a   1.000
_cell.length_b   1.000
_cell.length_c   1.000
_cell.angle_alpha   90.00
_cell.angle_beta   90.00
_cell.angle_gamma   90.00
#
_symmetry.space_group_name_H-M   'P 1'
#
loop_
_entity.id
_entity.type
_entity.pdbx_description
1 polymer ?
#
loop_
_entity_poly.entity_id
_entity_poly.type
_entity_poly.pdbx_seq_one_letter_code
_entity_poly.pdbx_strand_id
1 'polypeptide(L)' 'VAAIKEFFGTSQLSQFMYQNNPLSGLTHKRRLSALGPGGL' A
#
# COMPACT_ATOMS: atom_id res chain seq x y z
N VAL A 1 18.12 8.64 2.75
CA VAL A 1 17.51 7.94 3.90
C VAL A 1 16.10 8.44 4.23
N ALA A 2 15.86 9.76 4.29
CA ALA A 2 14.53 10.32 4.59
C ALA A 2 13.40 9.85 3.66
N ALA A 3 13.60 9.88 2.34
CA ALA A 3 12.57 9.54 1.35
C ALA A 3 12.01 8.11 1.49
N ILE A 4 12.87 7.13 1.80
CA ILE A 4 12.44 5.72 2.00
C ILE A 4 11.60 5.60 3.27
N LYS A 5 12.03 6.26 4.36
CA LYS A 5 11.30 6.26 5.63
C LYS A 5 9.94 6.92 5.50
N GLU A 6 9.86 8.03 4.77
CA GLU A 6 8.60 8.73 4.51
C GLU A 6 7.66 7.89 3.66
N PHE A 7 8.16 7.27 2.59
CA PHE A 7 7.36 6.41 1.74
C PHE A 7 6.72 5.24 2.52
N PHE A 8 7.51 4.47 3.27
CA PHE A 8 6.96 3.32 4.01
C PHE A 8 6.29 3.71 5.33
N GLY A 9 6.50 4.93 5.83
CA GLY A 9 5.92 5.40 7.08
C GLY A 9 4.52 6.00 6.90
N THR A 10 4.28 6.72 5.81
CA THR A 10 3.06 7.54 5.65
C THR A 10 2.46 7.57 4.25
N SER A 11 3.08 6.92 3.24
CA SER A 11 2.53 6.94 1.87
C SER A 11 1.15 6.29 1.80
N GLN A 12 0.24 6.90 1.04
CA GLN A 12 -1.08 6.33 0.72
C GLN A 12 -1.00 4.95 0.03
N LEU A 13 0.11 4.68 -0.66
CA LEU A 13 0.37 3.38 -1.30
C LEU A 13 0.97 2.34 -0.33
N SER A 14 1.44 2.77 0.85
CA SER A 14 1.95 1.89 1.90
C SER A 14 0.88 1.67 2.96
N GLN A 15 0.00 0.72 2.70
CA GLN A 15 -1.17 0.45 3.54
C GLN A 15 -0.88 -0.67 4.55
N PHE A 16 -1.58 -0.63 5.69
CA PHE A 16 -1.60 -1.75 6.62
C PHE A 16 -2.26 -2.97 5.95
N MET A 17 -1.58 -4.11 6.00
CA MET A 17 -2.00 -5.29 5.25
C MET A 17 -3.29 -5.89 5.83
N TYR A 18 -4.24 -6.20 4.95
CA TYR A 18 -5.50 -6.83 5.35
C TYR A 18 -5.35 -8.36 5.40
N GLN A 19 -5.24 -8.92 6.60
CA GLN A 19 -4.89 -10.33 6.86
C GLN A 19 -5.96 -11.10 7.64
N ASN A 20 -7.23 -10.76 7.48
CA ASN A 20 -8.31 -11.53 8.11
C ASN A 20 -8.34 -13.01 7.65
N ASN A 21 -7.92 -13.28 6.41
CA ASN A 21 -7.75 -14.64 5.91
C ASN A 21 -6.70 -14.69 4.78
N PRO A 22 -6.21 -15.88 4.37
CA PRO A 22 -5.20 -16.00 3.33
C PRO A 22 -5.59 -15.36 1.98
N LEU A 23 -6.87 -15.45 1.59
CA LEU A 23 -7.38 -14.85 0.35
C LEU A 23 -7.39 -13.32 0.43
N SER A 24 -7.68 -12.77 1.60
CA SER A 24 -7.69 -11.33 1.84
C SER A 24 -6.30 -10.74 1.71
N GLY A 25 -5.29 -11.42 2.25
CA GLY A 25 -3.89 -11.04 2.10
C GLY A 25 -3.42 -11.12 0.65
N LEU A 26 -3.83 -12.16 -0.08
CA LEU A 26 -3.49 -12.32 -1.50
C LEU A 26 -4.12 -11.22 -2.36
N THR A 27 -5.39 -10.92 -2.12
CA THR A 27 -6.12 -9.87 -2.83
C THR A 27 -5.51 -8.49 -2.57
N HIS A 28 -5.17 -8.19 -1.31
CA HIS A 28 -4.52 -6.92 -0.95
C HIS A 28 -3.19 -6.75 -1.68
N LYS A 29 -2.33 -7.79 -1.67
CA LYS A 29 -1.02 -7.74 -2.34
C LYS A 29 -1.10 -7.59 -3.86
N ARG A 30 -2.21 -8.01 -4.47
CA ARG A 30 -2.44 -7.92 -5.93
C ARG A 30 -3.28 -6.72 -6.35
N ARG A 31 -3.69 -5.86 -5.40
CA ARG A 31 -4.53 -4.69 -5.68
C ARG A 31 -3.73 -3.61 -6.41
N LEU A 32 -4.30 -3.10 -7.50
CA LEU A 32 -3.78 -1.94 -8.21
C LEU A 32 -4.58 -0.68 -7.83
N SER A 33 -3.90 0.46 -7.69
CA SER A 33 -4.52 1.76 -7.37
C SER A 33 -4.09 2.77 -8.43
N ALA A 34 -5.08 3.44 -9.03
CA ALA A 34 -4.83 4.63 -9.86
C ALA A 34 -4.70 5.91 -9.01
N LEU A 35 -5.08 5.83 -7.72
CA LEU A 35 -5.03 6.94 -6.77
C LEU A 35 -3.68 6.96 -6.03
N GLY A 36 -3.19 8.16 -5.74
CA GLY A 36 -1.95 8.42 -5.02
C GLY A 36 -1.32 9.75 -5.45
N PRO A 37 -0.15 10.13 -4.89
CA PRO A 37 0.57 11.33 -5.31
C PRO A 37 0.89 11.27 -6.82
N GLY A 38 0.34 12.21 -7.60
CA GLY A 38 0.50 12.23 -9.06
C GLY A 38 -0.32 11.18 -9.82
N GLY A 39 -1.34 10.59 -9.19
CA GLY A 39 -2.27 9.64 -9.81
C GLY A 39 -3.25 10.28 -10.80
N LEU A 40 -4.12 9.43 -11.35
CA LEU A 40 -5.21 9.86 -12.25
C LEU A 40 -6.24 10.72 -11.52
#